data_AF-A0A926C258-F1
#
_entry.id   AF-A0A926C258-F1
#
_cell.length_a   1.000
_cell.length_b   1.000
_cell.length_c   1.000
_cell.angle_alpha   90.00
_cell.angle_beta   90.00
_cell.angle_gamma   90.00
#
_symmetry.space_group_name_H-M   'P 1'
#
loop_
_entity.id
_entity.type
_entity.pdbx_description
1 polymer ?
#
loop_
_entity_poly.entity_id
_entity_poly.type
_entity_poly.pdbx_seq_one_letter_code
_entity_poly.pdbx_strand_id
1 'polypeptide(L)'
;MLHRIRAFLNRPLAEDFSFRNQLWLSLQAGLYVFVFIYLIGGVRSASGLSRLAMLALFSLNVVVVAMSTNVLIPRLLPQVYDEDRWTVGKHSLHVLLVLFCISAGNQAVLVLTNNPHPPFWQMYLTVTVIGFFPTTLGLFLAERRRLKRNLAHAQTLNAQLD
;
A
#
# COMPACT_ATOMS: atom_id res chain seq x y z
N MET A 1 -7.08 -27.76 -5.79
CA MET A 1 -6.68 -26.51 -5.08
C MET A 1 -6.14 -25.43 -6.02
N LEU A 2 -5.17 -25.74 -6.89
CA LEU A 2 -4.58 -24.78 -7.84
C LEU A 2 -5.61 -24.00 -8.69
N HIS A 3 -6.68 -24.66 -9.12
CA HIS A 3 -7.74 -24.00 -9.88
C HIS A 3 -8.49 -22.92 -9.08
N ARG A 4 -8.73 -23.13 -7.78
CA ARG A 4 -9.38 -22.15 -6.89
C ARG A 4 -8.48 -20.95 -6.61
N ILE A 5 -7.18 -21.17 -6.46
CA ILE A 5 -6.19 -20.10 -6.29
C ILE A 5 -6.10 -19.24 -7.55
N ARG A 6 -6.00 -19.87 -8.73
CA ARG A 6 -5.97 -19.15 -10.00
C ARG A 6 -7.26 -18.37 -10.26
N ALA A 7 -8.40 -18.96 -9.91
CA ALA A 7 -9.69 -18.27 -10.00
C ALA A 7 -9.78 -17.08 -9.04
N PHE A 8 -9.19 -17.16 -7.84
CA PHE A 8 -9.14 -16.05 -6.89
C PHE A 8 -8.23 -14.91 -7.38
N LEU A 9 -7.03 -15.23 -7.86
CA LEU A 9 -6.06 -14.24 -8.36
C LEU A 9 -6.58 -13.47 -9.57
N ASN A 10 -7.39 -14.10 -10.42
CA ASN A 10 -7.99 -13.48 -11.59
C ASN A 10 -9.32 -12.75 -11.30
N ARG A 11 -9.75 -12.66 -10.03
CA ARG A 11 -10.96 -11.90 -9.70
C ARG A 11 -10.74 -10.41 -10.02
N PRO A 12 -11.68 -9.76 -10.71
CA PRO A 12 -11.58 -8.33 -10.97
C PRO A 12 -11.72 -7.56 -9.66
N LEU A 13 -10.80 -6.63 -9.44
CA LEU A 13 -10.76 -5.75 -8.28
C LEU A 13 -10.99 -4.32 -8.76
N ALA A 14 -12.07 -3.69 -8.30
CA ALA A 14 -12.37 -2.29 -8.64
C ALA A 14 -11.50 -1.38 -7.78
N GLU A 15 -10.26 -1.16 -8.22
CA GLU A 15 -9.32 -0.25 -7.58
C GLU A 15 -9.57 1.17 -8.07
N ASP A 16 -9.72 2.11 -7.13
CA ASP A 16 -9.86 3.53 -7.46
C ASP A 16 -8.46 4.17 -7.52
N PHE A 17 -7.95 4.33 -8.74
CA PHE A 17 -6.67 4.98 -9.02
C PHE A 17 -6.72 6.51 -8.96
N SER A 18 -7.82 7.11 -8.49
CA SER A 18 -7.90 8.57 -8.35
C SER A 18 -6.81 9.10 -7.42
N PHE A 19 -6.20 10.20 -7.82
CA PHE A 19 -5.13 10.86 -7.06
C PHE A 19 -5.55 11.16 -5.61
N ARG A 20 -6.80 11.59 -5.41
CA ARG A 20 -7.33 11.90 -4.08
C ARG A 20 -7.40 10.65 -3.20
N ASN A 21 -7.85 9.52 -3.74
CA ASN A 21 -7.90 8.26 -3.00
C ASN A 21 -6.49 7.78 -2.64
N GLN A 22 -5.56 7.84 -3.60
CA GLN A 22 -4.15 7.46 -3.38
C GLN A 22 -3.47 8.34 -2.34
N LEU A 23 -3.76 9.64 -2.31
CA LEU A 23 -3.27 10.57 -1.29
C LEU A 23 -3.77 10.17 0.10
N TRP A 24 -5.07 9.92 0.26
CA TRP A 24 -5.66 9.53 1.54
C TRP A 24 -5.11 8.19 2.04
N LEU A 25 -5.00 7.19 1.16
CA LEU A 25 -4.43 5.88 1.49
C LEU A 25 -2.96 6.00 1.92
N SER A 26 -2.17 6.82 1.21
CA SER A 26 -0.76 7.05 1.54
C SER A 26 -0.60 7.77 2.89
N LEU A 27 -1.41 8.78 3.15
CA LEU A 27 -1.43 9.49 4.45
C LEU A 27 -1.84 8.56 5.59
N GLN A 28 -2.87 7.72 5.39
CA GLN A 28 -3.29 6.75 6.38
C GLN A 28 -2.20 5.71 6.66
N ALA A 29 -1.50 5.24 5.62
CA ALA A 29 -0.39 4.31 5.78
C ALA A 29 0.78 4.95 6.56
N GLY A 30 1.15 6.19 6.24
CA GLY A 30 2.19 6.93 6.96
C GLY A 30 1.84 7.16 8.44
N LEU A 31 0.60 7.55 8.73
CA LEU A 31 0.08 7.71 10.09
C LEU A 31 0.07 6.38 10.85
N TYR A 32 -0.37 5.30 10.21
CA TYR A 32 -0.35 3.96 10.78
C TYR A 32 1.09 3.58 11.17
N VAL A 33 2.05 3.73 10.26
CA VAL A 33 3.45 3.41 10.54
C VAL A 33 4.01 4.27 11.68
N PHE A 34 3.65 5.56 11.72
CA PHE A 34 4.06 6.46 12.81
C PHE A 34 3.62 5.91 14.17
N VAL A 35 2.32 5.68 14.32
CA VAL A 35 1.71 5.25 15.58
C VAL A 35 2.22 3.86 15.96
N PHE A 36 2.28 2.95 14.99
CA PHE A 36 2.69 1.57 15.22
C PHE A 36 4.13 1.48 15.75
N ILE A 37 5.08 2.16 15.10
CA ILE A 37 6.48 2.13 15.53
C ILE A 37 6.65 2.90 16.85
N TYR A 38 5.92 4.00 17.04
CA TYR A 38 5.92 4.75 18.31
C TYR A 38 5.51 3.87 19.50
N LEU A 39 4.40 3.13 19.37
CA LEU A 39 3.86 2.24 20.41
C LEU A 39 4.81 1.07 20.73
N ILE A 40 5.45 0.49 19.73
CA ILE A 40 6.36 -0.66 19.90
C ILE A 40 7.70 -0.26 20.53
N GLY A 41 8.00 1.03 20.68
CA GLY A 41 9.32 1.44 21.12
C GLY A 41 10.38 1.36 20.01
N GLY A 42 9.96 1.04 18.78
CA GLY A 42 10.85 0.88 17.63
C GLY A 42 11.49 2.20 17.24
N VAL A 43 12.70 2.13 16.68
CA VAL A 43 13.60 3.25 16.34
C VAL A 43 14.44 3.73 17.53
N ARG A 44 15.69 3.25 17.53
CA ARG A 44 16.80 3.85 18.28
C ARG A 44 17.61 4.70 17.30
N SER A 45 17.86 5.95 17.66
CA SER A 45 18.67 6.86 16.86
C SER A 45 20.09 6.84 17.39
N ALA A 46 21.05 6.44 16.57
CA ALA A 46 22.48 6.56 16.85
C ALA A 46 23.05 7.89 16.34
N SER A 47 22.27 8.65 15.56
CA SER A 47 22.73 9.80 14.79
C SER A 47 22.46 11.17 15.44
N GLY A 48 22.16 11.19 16.74
CA GLY A 48 21.82 12.42 17.49
C GLY A 48 20.43 13.01 17.18
N LEU A 49 19.73 12.50 16.14
CA LEU A 49 18.33 12.85 15.87
C LEU A 49 17.44 12.37 17.02
N SER A 50 16.45 13.17 17.40
CA SER A 50 15.45 12.73 18.38
C SER A 50 14.67 11.54 17.81
N ARG A 51 14.20 10.65 18.70
CA ARG A 51 13.38 9.51 18.30
C ARG A 51 12.15 9.93 17.49
N LEU A 52 11.52 11.03 17.87
CA LEU A 52 10.37 11.59 17.15
C LEU A 52 10.74 12.07 15.75
N ALA A 53 11.90 12.69 15.56
CA ALA A 53 12.36 13.12 14.24
C ALA A 53 12.60 11.92 13.31
N MET A 54 13.24 10.86 13.80
CA MET A 54 13.42 9.63 13.02
C MET A 54 12.09 8.96 12.66
N LEU A 55 11.14 8.89 13.60
CA LEU A 55 9.79 8.39 13.33
C LEU A 55 9.09 9.22 12.26
N ALA A 56 9.16 10.55 12.37
CA ALA A 56 8.58 11.45 11.37
C ALA A 56 9.20 11.24 9.98
N LEU A 57 10.52 11.03 9.89
CA LEU A 57 11.22 10.73 8.64
C LEU A 57 10.75 9.40 8.02
N PHE A 58 10.63 8.33 8.82
CA PHE A 58 10.11 7.05 8.32
C PHE A 58 8.67 7.18 7.82
N SER A 59 7.81 7.84 8.59
CA SER A 59 6.42 8.03 8.19
C SER A 59 6.28 8.90 6.95
N LEU A 60 7.06 9.98 6.86
CA LEU A 60 7.10 10.83 5.66
C LEU A 60 7.61 10.05 4.44
N ASN A 61 8.66 9.24 4.62
CA ASN A 61 9.18 8.37 3.57
C ASN A 61 8.10 7.42 3.05
N VAL A 62 7.33 6.77 3.95
CA VAL A 62 6.21 5.91 3.56
C VAL A 62 5.18 6.67 2.73
N VAL A 63 4.76 7.87 3.15
CA VAL A 63 3.80 8.68 2.40
C VAL A 63 4.33 9.03 1.01
N VAL A 64 5.56 9.55 0.93
CA VAL A 64 6.17 10.00 -0.34
C VAL A 64 6.38 8.83 -1.28
N VAL A 65 6.91 7.71 -0.79
CA VAL A 65 7.19 6.54 -1.61
C VAL A 65 5.91 5.85 -2.04
N ALA A 66 4.93 5.66 -1.15
CA ALA A 66 3.65 5.08 -1.53
C ALA A 66 2.93 5.96 -2.56
N MET A 67 2.89 7.28 -2.34
CA MET A 67 2.22 8.21 -3.25
C MET A 67 2.91 8.26 -4.62
N SER A 68 4.23 8.38 -4.64
CA SER A 68 5.00 8.39 -5.89
C SER A 68 4.84 7.07 -6.64
N THR A 69 4.96 5.93 -5.96
CA THR A 69 4.82 4.60 -6.59
C THR A 69 3.41 4.38 -7.15
N ASN A 70 2.37 4.74 -6.38
CA ASN A 70 0.98 4.60 -6.81
C ASN A 70 0.55 5.59 -7.91
N VAL A 71 1.28 6.68 -8.13
CA VAL A 71 0.96 7.66 -9.19
C VAL A 71 1.86 7.50 -10.41
N LEU A 72 3.16 7.29 -10.23
CA LEU A 72 4.13 7.17 -11.32
C LEU A 72 3.96 5.86 -12.07
N ILE A 73 3.82 4.73 -11.37
CA ILE A 73 3.81 3.42 -12.04
C ILE A 73 2.58 3.23 -12.94
N PRO A 74 1.35 3.55 -12.51
CA PRO A 74 0.19 3.47 -13.40
C PRO A 74 0.32 4.38 -14.61
N ARG A 75 0.98 5.54 -14.48
CA ARG A 75 1.24 6.46 -15.60
C ARG A 75 2.31 5.96 -16.56
N LEU A 76 3.32 5.24 -16.07
CA LEU A 76 4.38 4.66 -16.90
C LEU A 76 3.92 3.37 -17.61
N LEU A 77 2.99 2.62 -17.02
CA LEU A 77 2.48 1.35 -17.54
C LEU A 77 0.95 1.35 -17.68
N PRO A 78 0.34 2.30 -18.42
CA PRO A 78 -1.10 2.48 -18.47
C PRO A 78 -1.84 1.23 -19.01
N GLN A 79 -1.21 0.46 -19.89
CA GLN A 79 -1.78 -0.78 -20.43
C GLN A 79 -1.90 -1.91 -19.39
N VAL A 80 -1.09 -1.86 -18.32
CA VAL A 80 -1.11 -2.86 -17.24
C VAL A 80 -2.14 -2.47 -16.17
N TYR A 81 -2.24 -1.17 -15.90
CA TYR A 81 -3.10 -0.53 -14.90
C TYR A 81 -4.45 -0.06 -15.50
N ASP A 82 -5.10 -0.97 -16.22
CA ASP A 82 -6.47 -0.81 -16.69
C ASP A 82 -7.44 -1.26 -15.58
N GLU A 83 -8.34 -0.36 -15.14
CA GLU A 83 -9.29 -0.59 -14.04
C GLU A 83 -10.20 -1.79 -14.34
N ASP A 84 -10.65 -1.96 -15.59
CA ASP A 84 -11.56 -3.03 -15.98
C ASP A 84 -10.87 -4.41 -16.01
N ARG A 85 -9.54 -4.42 -16.17
CA ARG A 85 -8.70 -5.62 -16.20
C ARG A 85 -7.84 -5.77 -14.96
N TRP A 86 -8.10 -4.98 -13.93
CA TRP A 86 -7.35 -5.04 -12.68
C TRP A 86 -7.81 -6.24 -11.87
N THR A 87 -6.85 -7.07 -11.45
CA THR A 87 -7.15 -8.32 -10.76
C THR A 87 -6.47 -8.35 -9.39
N VAL A 88 -6.97 -9.20 -8.50
CA VAL A 88 -6.38 -9.40 -7.17
C VAL A 88 -4.89 -9.75 -7.26
N GLY A 89 -4.48 -10.58 -8.22
CA GLY A 89 -3.07 -10.93 -8.43
C GLY A 89 -2.20 -9.75 -8.83
N LYS A 90 -2.68 -8.88 -9.74
CA LYS A 90 -1.99 -7.64 -10.11
C LYS A 90 -1.89 -6.69 -8.91
N HIS A 91 -2.97 -6.57 -8.13
CA HIS A 91 -2.97 -5.77 -6.90
C HIS A 91 -1.94 -6.29 -5.90
N SER A 92 -1.90 -7.60 -5.64
CA SER A 92 -0.90 -8.18 -4.74
C SER A 92 0.54 -7.93 -5.20
N LEU A 93 0.81 -8.07 -6.50
CA LEU A 93 2.14 -7.80 -7.06
C LEU A 93 2.52 -6.31 -6.95
N HIS A 94 1.56 -5.41 -7.20
CA HIS A 94 1.74 -3.98 -7.01
C HIS A 94 2.00 -3.62 -5.54
N VAL A 95 1.26 -4.21 -4.60
CA VAL A 95 1.51 -4.04 -3.16
C VAL A 95 2.91 -4.47 -2.78
N LEU A 96 3.38 -5.63 -3.27
CA LEU A 96 4.75 -6.11 -3.02
C LEU A 96 5.80 -5.14 -3.57
N LEU A 97 5.54 -4.55 -4.74
CA LEU A 97 6.40 -3.54 -5.35
C LEU A 97 6.43 -2.26 -4.50
N VAL A 98 5.26 -1.76 -4.06
CA VAL A 98 5.18 -0.59 -3.17
C VAL A 98 5.97 -0.84 -1.88
N LEU A 99 5.82 -2.01 -1.26
CA LEU A 99 6.58 -2.39 -0.05
C LEU A 99 8.08 -2.48 -0.33
N PHE A 100 8.47 -2.93 -1.53
CA PHE A 100 9.87 -2.97 -1.95
C PHE A 100 10.47 -1.56 -2.06
N CYS A 101 9.75 -0.64 -2.71
CA CYS A 101 10.14 0.77 -2.80
C CYS A 101 10.23 1.41 -1.41
N ILE A 102 9.26 1.17 -0.53
CA ILE A 102 9.26 1.69 0.85
C ILE A 102 10.50 1.19 1.60
N SER A 103 10.84 -0.09 1.44
CA SER A 103 12.02 -0.70 2.08
C SER A 103 13.32 -0.07 1.60
N ALA A 104 13.43 0.20 0.30
CA ALA A 104 14.56 0.93 -0.28
C ALA A 104 14.66 2.35 0.28
N GLY A 105 13.53 3.07 0.37
CA GLY A 105 13.48 4.41 0.97
C GLY A 105 13.86 4.39 2.45
N ASN A 106 13.39 3.41 3.22
CA ASN A 106 13.72 3.27 4.64
C ASN A 106 15.22 2.98 4.84
N GLN A 107 15.82 2.14 3.98
CA GLN A 107 17.25 1.90 4.03
C GLN A 107 18.04 3.14 3.62
N ALA A 108 17.60 3.89 2.62
CA ALA A 108 18.21 5.16 2.25
C ALA A 108 18.17 6.16 3.41
N VAL A 109 17.04 6.28 4.14
CA VAL A 109 16.94 7.12 5.34
C VAL A 109 17.98 6.72 6.38
N LEU A 110 18.13 5.41 6.66
CA LEU A 110 19.13 4.95 7.63
C LEU A 110 20.57 5.22 7.19
N VAL A 111 20.89 5.01 5.92
CA VAL A 111 22.22 5.28 5.36
C VAL A 111 22.53 6.78 5.41
N LEU A 112 21.60 7.63 4.97
CA LEU A 112 21.78 9.09 4.94
C LEU A 112 21.87 9.70 6.35
N THR A 113 21.21 9.08 7.33
CA THR A 113 21.31 9.50 8.73
C THR A 113 22.45 8.81 9.48
N ASN A 114 23.27 8.00 8.81
CA ASN A 114 24.38 7.25 9.41
C ASN A 114 23.97 6.36 10.60
N ASN A 115 22.77 5.76 10.51
CA ASN A 115 22.26 4.82 11.50
C ASN A 115 22.62 3.38 11.12
N PRO A 116 22.76 2.48 12.13
CA PRO A 116 22.85 1.04 11.88
C PRO A 116 21.64 0.58 11.07
N HIS A 117 21.91 -0.13 9.98
CA HIS A 117 20.87 -0.64 9.09
C HIS A 117 21.01 -2.15 8.95
N PRO A 118 19.88 -2.89 9.02
CA PRO A 118 19.90 -4.30 8.72
C PRO A 118 20.12 -4.52 7.21
N PRO A 119 20.51 -5.74 6.79
CA PRO A 119 20.53 -6.10 5.38
C PRO A 119 19.14 -5.91 4.74
N PHE A 120 19.13 -5.58 3.44
CA PHE A 120 17.91 -5.20 2.72
C PHE A 120 16.77 -6.23 2.86
N TRP A 121 17.08 -7.53 2.83
CA TRP A 121 16.06 -8.57 2.96
C TRP A 121 15.35 -8.55 4.32
N GLN A 122 16.05 -8.24 5.41
CA GLN A 122 15.46 -8.11 6.75
C GLN A 122 14.60 -6.84 6.84
N MET A 123 15.05 -5.74 6.24
CA MET A 123 14.26 -4.51 6.11
C MET A 123 12.97 -4.81 5.35
N TYR A 124 13.06 -5.48 4.21
CA TYR A 124 11.92 -5.83 3.36
C TYR A 124 10.91 -6.72 4.09
N LEU A 125 11.38 -7.76 4.82
CA LEU A 125 10.49 -8.58 5.63
C LEU A 125 9.81 -7.77 6.75
N THR A 126 10.56 -6.92 7.44
CA THR A 126 10.02 -6.07 8.52
C THR A 126 8.94 -5.13 7.98
N VAL A 127 9.22 -4.43 6.87
CA VAL A 127 8.26 -3.54 6.20
C VAL A 127 7.06 -4.32 5.69
N THR A 128 7.25 -5.54 5.18
CA THR A 128 6.14 -6.38 4.70
C THR A 128 5.24 -6.84 5.84
N VAL A 129 5.80 -7.27 6.98
CA VAL A 129 5.03 -7.69 8.16
C VAL A 129 4.23 -6.51 8.73
N ILE A 130 4.87 -5.34 8.88
CA ILE A 130 4.20 -4.13 9.37
C ILE A 130 3.16 -3.63 8.35
N GLY A 131 3.51 -3.66 7.07
CA GLY A 131 2.68 -3.21 5.96
C GLY A 131 1.51 -4.14 5.63
N PHE A 132 1.51 -5.38 6.13
CA PHE A 132 0.43 -6.34 5.89
C PHE A 132 -0.93 -5.84 6.37
N PHE A 133 -0.98 -5.18 7.53
CA PHE A 133 -2.23 -4.66 8.08
C PHE A 133 -2.84 -3.52 7.26
N PRO A 134 -2.14 -2.41 6.95
CA PRO A 134 -2.72 -1.34 6.14
C PRO A 134 -3.03 -1.78 4.70
N THR A 135 -2.25 -2.68 4.12
CA THR A 135 -2.50 -3.19 2.76
C THR A 135 -3.75 -4.07 2.69
N THR A 136 -3.95 -4.96 3.67
CA THR A 136 -5.18 -5.76 3.75
C THR A 136 -6.43 -4.90 4.00
N LEU A 137 -6.34 -3.88 4.87
CA LEU A 137 -7.41 -2.91 5.04
C LEU A 137 -7.75 -2.17 3.73
N GLY A 138 -6.74 -1.75 2.98
CA GLY A 138 -6.93 -1.15 1.65
C GLY A 138 -7.70 -2.07 0.70
N LEU A 139 -7.32 -3.35 0.66
CA LEU A 139 -7.99 -4.36 -0.16
C LEU A 139 -9.45 -4.58 0.26
N PHE A 140 -9.74 -4.66 1.57
CA PHE A 140 -11.10 -4.79 2.08
C PHE A 140 -11.98 -3.59 1.71
N LEU A 141 -11.42 -2.39 1.77
CA LEU A 141 -12.12 -1.17 1.36
C LEU A 141 -12.41 -1.16 -0.13
N ALA A 142 -11.47 -1.60 -0.97
CA ALA A 142 -11.66 -1.74 -2.41
C ALA A 142 -12.78 -2.76 -2.74
N GLU A 143 -12.76 -3.94 -2.13
CA GLU A 143 -13.82 -4.95 -2.31
C GLU A 143 -15.19 -4.44 -1.83
N ARG A 144 -15.25 -3.74 -0.70
CA ARG A 144 -16.50 -3.14 -0.21
C ARG A 144 -17.07 -2.11 -1.20
N ARG A 145 -16.22 -1.28 -1.81
CA ARG A 145 -16.65 -0.31 -2.84
C ARG A 145 -17.20 -1.03 -4.07
N ARG A 146 -16.54 -2.09 -4.52
CA ARG A 146 -17.00 -2.94 -5.63
C ARG A 146 -18.38 -3.54 -5.36
N LEU A 147 -18.59 -4.13 -4.17
CA LEU A 147 -19.88 -4.69 -3.77
C LEU A 147 -20.99 -3.63 -3.80
N LYS A 148 -20.70 -2.42 -3.32
CA LYS A 148 -21.66 -1.30 -3.34
C LYS A 148 -22.01 -0.87 -4.78
N ARG A 149 -21.03 -0.80 -5.69
CA ARG A 149 -21.27 -0.50 -7.12
C ARG A 149 -22.16 -1.56 -7.77
N ASN A 150 -21.87 -2.84 -7.53
CA ASN A 150 -22.66 -3.95 -8.09
C ASN A 150 -24.10 -3.95 -7.58
N LEU A 151 -24.31 -3.68 -6.28
CA LEU A 151 -25.65 -3.57 -5.70
C LEU A 151 -26.44 -2.41 -6.31
N ALA A 152 -25.82 -1.23 -6.49
CA ALA A 152 -26.47 -0.09 -7.11
C ALA A 152 -26.90 -0.39 -8.55
N HIS A 153 -26.04 -1.06 -9.34
CA HIS A 153 -26.39 -1.48 -10.70
C HIS A 153 -27.54 -2.51 -10.73
N ALA A 154 -27.56 -3.47 -9.80
CA ALA A 154 -28.66 -4.42 -9.69
C ALA A 154 -29.99 -3.75 -9.34
N GLN A 155 -29.97 -2.75 -8.43
CA GLN A 155 -31.15 -1.97 -8.07
C GLN A 155 -31.70 -1.16 -9.25
N THR A 156 -30.83 -0.55 -10.06
CA THR A 156 -31.26 0.18 -11.26
C THR A 156 -31.88 -0.72 -12.32
N LEU A 157 -31.40 -1.96 -12.46
CA LEU A 157 -31.97 -2.93 -13.39
C LEU A 157 -33.33 -3.43 -12.93
N ASN A 158 -33.48 -3.72 -11.62
CA ASN A 158 -34.78 -4.13 -11.08
C ASN A 158 -35.83 -3.02 -11.22
N ALA A 159 -35.46 -1.76 -10.99
CA ALA A 159 -36.37 -0.62 -11.15
C ALA A 159 -36.77 -0.33 -12.62
N GLN A 160 -36.12 -0.96 -13.60
CA GLN A 160 -36.50 -0.89 -15.02
C GLN A 160 -37.40 -2.06 -15.46
N LEU A 161 -37.53 -3.08 -14.62
CA LEU A 161 -38.33 -4.28 -14.87
C LEU A 161 -39.69 -4.24 -14.15
N ASP A 162 -39.85 -3.35 -13.17
CA ASP A 162 -41.11 -2.98 -12.52
C ASP A 162 -41.77 -1.78 -13.22
#